data_AF-A0A0F9LMK7-F1
#
_entry.id   AF-A0A0F9LMK7-F1
#
_cell.length_a   1.000
_cell.length_b   1.000
_cell.length_c   1.000
_cell.angle_alpha   90.00
_cell.angle_beta   90.00
_cell.angle_gamma   90.00
#
_symmetry.space_group_name_H-M   'P 1'
#
loop_
_entity.id
_entity.type
_entity.pdbx_description
1 polymer ?
#
loop_
_entity_poly.entity_id
_entity_poly.type
_entity_poly.pdbx_seq_one_letter_code
_entity_poly.pdbx_strand_id
1 'polypeptide(L)' 'MVNYLRLMEDVNTAFRKQYGHLANPRDYPTELKSIIETCTDMLEEEANDHNNEEASDDDNAEEA' A
#
# COMPACT_ATOMS: atom_id res chain seq x y z
N MET A 1 0.91 -5.53 -8.70
CA MET A 1 -0.45 -5.95 -8.28
C MET A 1 -0.56 -5.76 -6.78
N VAL A 2 -1.58 -5.03 -6.28
CA VAL A 2 -1.69 -4.64 -4.86
C VAL A 2 -1.92 -5.87 -3.97
N ASN A 3 -1.18 -5.97 -2.86
CA ASN A 3 -1.33 -7.05 -1.89
C ASN A 3 -2.50 -6.76 -0.93
N TYR A 4 -3.65 -7.37 -1.19
CA TYR A 4 -4.87 -7.18 -0.40
C TYR A 4 -4.77 -7.61 1.08
N LEU A 5 -3.90 -8.57 1.40
CA LEU A 5 -3.74 -9.01 2.79
C LEU A 5 -3.09 -7.92 3.62
N ARG A 6 -2.00 -7.35 3.10
CA ARG A 6 -1.26 -6.24 3.71
C ARG A 6 -2.13 -4.98 3.80
N LEU A 7 -2.89 -4.68 2.74
CA LEU A 7 -3.84 -3.57 2.74
C LEU A 7 -4.85 -3.67 3.89
N MET A 8 -5.42 -4.85 4.15
CA MET A 8 -6.36 -5.01 5.26
C MET A 8 -5.72 -4.82 6.64
N GLU A 9 -4.48 -5.28 6.83
CA GLU A 9 -3.75 -5.11 8.08
C GLU A 9 -3.41 -3.63 8.34
N ASP A 10 -2.96 -2.92 7.30
CA ASP A 10 -2.61 -1.50 7.37
C ASP A 10 -3.85 -0.64 7.64
N VAL A 11 -4.95 -0.89 6.92
CA VAL A 11 -6.23 -0.20 7.14
C VAL A 11 -6.73 -0.42 8.57
N ASN A 12 -6.70 -1.66 9.06
CA ASN A 12 -7.16 -1.98 10.43
C ASN A 12 -6.26 -1.34 11.49
N THR A 13 -4.95 -1.30 11.25
CA THR A 13 -3.98 -0.65 12.14
C THR A 13 -4.18 0.87 12.17
N ALA A 14 -4.32 1.50 11.01
CA ALA A 14 -4.54 2.93 10.87
C ALA A 14 -5.88 3.35 11.51
N PHE A 15 -6.95 2.60 11.23
CA PHE A 15 -8.26 2.84 11.81
C PHE A 15 -8.23 2.75 13.35
N ARG A 16 -7.61 1.70 13.90
CA ARG A 16 -7.46 1.53 15.35
C ARG A 16 -6.62 2.62 16.00
N LYS A 17 -5.58 3.12 15.31
CA LYS A 17 -4.77 4.25 15.82
C LYS A 17 -5.56 5.55 15.88
N GLN A 18 -6.44 5.81 14.90
CA GLN A 18 -7.21 7.05 14.85
C GLN A 18 -8.47 7.03 15.73
N TYR A 19 -9.21 5.91 15.74
CA TYR A 19 -10.53 5.82 16.40
C TYR A 19 -10.55 4.93 17.65
N GLY A 20 -9.48 4.16 17.89
CA GLY A 20 -9.33 3.27 19.03
C GLY A 20 -9.77 1.83 18.76
N HIS A 21 -9.34 0.91 19.62
CA HIS A 21 -9.55 -0.54 19.45
C HIS A 21 -11.01 -1.01 19.58
N LEU A 22 -11.86 -0.20 20.22
CA LEU A 22 -13.29 -0.51 20.41
C LEU A 22 -14.18 0.18 19.35
N ALA A 23 -13.61 1.01 18.48
CA ALA A 23 -14.37 1.65 17.43
C ALA A 23 -14.78 0.62 16.37
N ASN A 24 -16.03 0.72 15.92
CA ASN A 24 -16.56 -0.14 14.88
C ASN A 24 -16.46 0.60 13.53
N PRO A 25 -15.73 0.05 12.54
CA PRO A 25 -15.54 0.68 11.22
C PRO A 25 -16.83 1.00 10.48
N ARG A 26 -17.93 0.29 10.79
CA ARG A 26 -19.25 0.54 10.18
C ARG A 26 -19.85 1.88 10.60
N ASP A 27 -19.42 2.43 11.72
CA ASP A 27 -19.90 3.71 12.23
C ASP A 27 -19.17 4.91 11.60
N TYR A 28 -18.05 4.64 10.88
CA TYR A 28 -17.18 5.63 10.25
C TYR A 28 -16.90 5.29 8.77
N PRO A 29 -17.94 5.16 7.93
CA PRO A 29 -17.78 4.69 6.56
C PRO A 29 -16.96 5.65 5.69
N THR A 30 -17.04 6.96 5.93
CA THR A 30 -16.33 7.98 5.16
C THR A 30 -14.84 7.96 5.48
N GLU A 31 -14.52 7.87 6.77
CA GLU A 31 -13.17 7.83 7.32
C GLU A 31 -12.48 6.53 6.93
N LEU A 32 -13.20 5.40 7.05
CA LEU A 32 -12.71 4.10 6.60
C LEU A 32 -12.38 4.12 5.11
N LYS A 33 -13.20 4.74 4.27
CA LYS A 33 -12.93 4.89 2.83
C LYS A 33 -11.65 5.69 2.58
N SER A 34 -11.47 6.81 3.29
CA SER A 34 -10.26 7.63 3.18
C SER A 34 -9.00 6.89 3.62
N ILE A 35 -9.08 6.09 4.69
CA ILE A 35 -7.97 5.25 5.15
C ILE A 35 -7.64 4.17 4.11
N ILE A 36 -8.66 3.51 3.54
CA ILE A 36 -8.46 2.51 2.48
C ILE A 36 -7.77 3.13 1.27
N GLU A 37 -8.21 4.31 0.81
CA GLU A 37 -7.58 5.04 -0.30
C GLU A 37 -6.12 5.35 0.02
N THR A 38 -5.84 5.94 1.19
CA THR A 38 -4.46 6.27 1.60
C THR A 38 -3.55 5.04 1.65
N CYS A 39 -4.03 3.92 2.22
CA CYS A 39 -3.24 2.68 2.29
C CYS A 39 -3.08 2.02 0.92
N THR A 40 -4.04 2.16 0.02
CA THR A 40 -3.95 1.64 -1.35
C THR A 40 -2.93 2.45 -2.14
N ASP A 41 -2.98 3.78 -2.06
CA ASP A 41 -2.04 4.68 -2.75
C ASP A 41 -0.58 4.37 -2.34
N MET A 42 -0.32 4.19 -1.04
CA MET A 42 1.03 3.82 -0.56
C MET A 42 1.52 2.48 -1.11
N LEU A 43 0.63 1.47 -1.21
CA LEU A 43 1.01 0.17 -1.75
C LEU A 43 1.19 0.19 -3.27
N GLU A 44 0.44 1.04 -3.97
CA GLU A 44 0.61 1.26 -5.40
C GLU A 44 1.92 2.01 -5.68
N GLU A 45 2.27 3.00 -4.86
CA GLU A 45 3.57 3.68 -4.91
C GLU A 45 4.73 2.70 -4.64
N GLU A 46 4.66 1.91 -3.56
CA GLU A 46 5.69 0.89 -3.24
C GLU A 46 5.82 -0.16 -4.36
N ALA A 47 4.71 -0.58 -4.97
CA ALA A 47 4.73 -1.51 -6.09
C ALA A 47 5.28 -0.89 -7.38
N ASN A 48 5.10 0.42 -7.58
CA ASN A 48 5.64 1.14 -8.74
C ASN A 48 7.13 1.46 -8.57
N ASP A 49 7.58 1.82 -7.36
CA ASP A 49 9.01 2.04 -7.06
C ASP A 49 9.83 0.76 -7.23
N HIS A 50 9.31 -0.38 -6.75
CA HIS A 50 9.93 -1.69 -6.98
C HIS A 50 9.98 -2.10 -8.46
N ASN A 51 9.06 -1.60 -9.29
CA ASN A 51 9.05 -1.86 -10.73
C ASN A 51 10.02 -0.94 -11.51
N ASN A 52 10.43 0.18 -10.91
CA ASN A 52 11.39 1.11 -11.51
C ASN A 52 12.85 0.69 -11.23
N GLU A 53 13.09 -0.15 -10.21
CA GLU A 53 14.40 -0.73 -9.94
C GLU A 53 14.75 -1.94 -10.82
N GLU A 54 13.78 -2.59 -11.49
CA GLU A 54 14.05 -3.65 -12.49
C GLU A 54 14.39 -3.11 -13.90
N ALA A 55 14.50 -1.79 -14.08
CA ALA A 55 15.01 -1.18 -15.31
C ALA A 55 16.53 -0.93 -15.27
N SER A 56 17.28 -1.68 -14.47
CA SER A 56 18.75 -1.57 -14.40
C SER A 56 19.41 -2.91 -14.09
N ASP A 57 19.47 -3.77 -15.11
CA ASP A 57 20.52 -4.76 -15.44
C ASP A 57 19.90 -5.57 -16.60
N ASP A 58 20.45 -5.76 -17.80
CA ASP A 58 21.82 -5.87 -18.25
C ASP A 58 21.72 -5.93 -19.78
N ASP A 59 22.42 -5.06 -20.51
CA ASP A 59 22.80 -5.36 -21.90
C ASP A 59 24.33 -5.29 -21.91
N ASN A 60 24.95 -6.37 -21.42
CA ASN A 60 26.37 -6.62 -21.49
C ASN A 60 26.71 -7.42 -22.76
N ALA A 61 27.20 -6.74 -23.80
CA ALA A 61 28.12 -7.21 -24.86
C ALA A 61 28.33 -6.02 -25.84
N GLU A 62 29.53 -5.64 -26.30
CA GLU A 62 30.49 -6.46 -27.03
C GLU A 62 31.84 -5.70 -27.17
N GLU A 63 32.92 -6.42 -26.81
CA GLU A 63 34.28 -6.46 -27.36
C GLU A 63 35.14 -5.22 -27.70
N ALA A 64 36.35 -5.26 -27.12
CA ALA A 64 37.68 -4.99 -27.71
C ALA A 64 38.01 -3.62 -28.33
#